data_AF-A0A534RLE1-F1
#
_entry.id   AF-A0A534RLE1-F1
#
_cell.length_a   1.000
_cell.length_b   1.000
_cell.length_c   1.000
_cell.angle_alpha   90.00
_cell.angle_beta   90.00
_cell.angle_gamma   90.00
#
_symmetry.space_group_name_H-M   'P 1'
#
loop_
_entity.id
_entity.type
_entity.pdbx_description
1 polymer ?
#
loop_
_entity_poly.entity_id
_entity_poly.type
_entity_poly.pdbx_seq_one_letter_code
_entity_poly.pdbx_strand_id
1 'polypeptide(L)'
;MTWRRIGLYYALAALLGGYFFLFEWRLNHKRALFAESRPVQQSRFLPIARDDIQEVLLRRDQATVSCRRDGQRWKVIEPAGAQVPSDLLTSFVENLTPEKEVRVINEAPQDLAAYGLDHPRSTILVKDKEGRVVATVSLGDQNPTSSLVYVKREPAPQVFLLGQSLSYYEQLIFEAAGLGKQ
;
A
#
# COMPACT_ATOMS: atom_id res chain seq x y z
N MET A 1 59.83 4.52 9.39
CA MET A 1 58.97 5.15 8.37
C MET A 1 57.99 4.13 7.82
N THR A 2 56.72 4.22 8.24
CA THR A 2 55.66 3.20 8.22
C THR A 2 54.93 3.05 6.87
N TRP A 3 55.61 3.29 5.75
CA TRP A 3 55.02 3.30 4.39
C TRP A 3 54.39 1.97 4.00
N ARG A 4 54.99 0.85 4.45
CA ARG A 4 54.44 -0.49 4.23
C ARG A 4 53.10 -0.70 4.96
N ARG A 5 52.92 -0.09 6.13
CA ARG A 5 51.66 -0.17 6.89
C ARG A 5 50.60 0.73 6.27
N ILE A 6 51.00 1.91 5.81
CA ILE A 6 50.13 2.86 5.10
C ILE A 6 49.57 2.21 3.82
N GLY A 7 50.42 1.56 3.02
CA GLY A 7 49.97 0.84 1.83
C GLY A 7 48.96 -0.28 2.15
N LEU A 8 49.12 -0.97 3.28
CA LEU A 8 48.19 -2.00 3.71
C LEU A 8 46.81 -1.43 4.09
N TYR A 9 46.77 -0.27 4.76
CA TYR A 9 45.50 0.39 5.09
C TYR A 9 44.76 0.89 3.85
N TYR A 10 45.49 1.43 2.86
CA TYR A 10 44.87 1.83 1.60
C TYR A 10 44.33 0.64 0.80
N ALA A 11 45.06 -0.49 0.79
CA ALA A 11 44.56 -1.71 0.15
C ALA A 11 43.31 -2.26 0.85
N LEU A 12 43.29 -2.25 2.19
CA LEU A 12 42.12 -2.67 2.97
C LEU A 12 40.92 -1.73 2.78
N ALA A 13 41.16 -0.42 2.74
CA ALA A 13 40.13 0.58 2.48
C ALA A 13 39.57 0.47 1.05
N ALA A 14 40.40 0.16 0.06
CA ALA A 14 39.96 -0.08 -1.32
C ALA A 14 39.17 -1.39 -1.43
N LEU A 15 39.53 -2.43 -0.69
CA LEU A 15 38.78 -3.70 -0.63
C LEU A 15 37.43 -3.53 0.06
N LEU A 16 37.38 -2.83 1.19
CA LEU A 16 36.14 -2.52 1.89
C LEU A 16 35.26 -1.57 1.08
N GLY A 17 35.86 -0.55 0.47
CA GLY A 17 35.18 0.37 -0.44
C GLY A 17 34.63 -0.34 -1.67
N GLY A 18 35.41 -1.24 -2.29
CA GLY A 18 34.96 -2.06 -3.41
C GLY A 18 33.89 -3.07 -3.01
N TYR A 19 33.98 -3.68 -1.82
CA TYR A 19 32.95 -4.56 -1.29
C TYR A 19 31.65 -3.81 -0.99
N PHE A 20 31.74 -2.65 -0.33
CA PHE A 20 30.58 -1.80 -0.04
C PHE A 20 29.97 -1.24 -1.32
N PHE A 21 30.80 -0.82 -2.28
CA PHE A 21 30.34 -0.41 -3.60
C PHE A 21 29.69 -1.57 -4.33
N LEU A 22 30.26 -2.78 -4.36
CA LEU A 22 29.62 -3.92 -5.02
C LEU A 22 28.36 -4.40 -4.29
N PHE A 23 28.26 -4.25 -2.96
CA PHE A 23 27.12 -4.72 -2.18
C PHE A 23 25.99 -3.67 -2.11
N GLU A 24 26.29 -2.39 -1.84
CA GLU A 24 25.31 -1.29 -1.89
C GLU A 24 24.99 -0.82 -3.33
N TRP A 25 25.92 -0.89 -4.28
CA TRP A 25 25.64 -0.56 -5.69
C TRP A 25 24.96 -1.72 -6.41
N ARG A 26 25.35 -2.99 -6.21
CA ARG A 26 24.75 -4.09 -6.97
C ARG A 26 23.47 -4.67 -6.36
N LEU A 27 23.21 -4.51 -5.06
CA LEU A 27 21.93 -4.89 -4.44
C LEU A 27 21.04 -3.71 -4.02
N ASN A 28 21.56 -2.49 -3.90
CA ASN A 28 20.76 -1.30 -3.54
C ASN A 28 20.72 -0.20 -4.62
N HIS A 29 21.35 -0.37 -5.79
CA HIS A 29 21.06 0.46 -6.97
C HIS A 29 20.04 -0.18 -7.92
N LYS A 30 18.88 -0.51 -7.35
CA LYS A 30 17.60 -0.24 -8.04
C LYS A 30 17.00 1.09 -7.61
N ARG A 31 17.83 2.06 -7.20
CA ARG A 31 17.46 3.48 -7.29
C ARG A 31 17.65 3.93 -8.74
N ALA A 32 16.57 4.35 -9.37
CA ALA A 32 16.61 5.39 -10.40
C ALA A 32 17.25 5.05 -11.77
N LEU A 33 16.99 3.86 -12.33
CA LEU A 33 17.00 3.74 -13.78
C LEU A 33 15.61 4.14 -14.29
N PHE A 34 15.46 5.42 -14.63
CA PHE A 34 14.31 5.98 -15.36
C PHE A 34 12.98 6.00 -14.57
N ALA A 35 12.96 6.77 -13.48
CA ALA A 35 11.80 7.64 -13.29
C ALA A 35 11.86 8.75 -14.35
N GLU A 36 11.79 8.36 -15.63
CA GLU A 36 11.03 9.18 -16.57
C GLU A 36 9.72 9.45 -15.83
N SER A 37 9.38 10.72 -15.69
CA SER A 37 8.00 11.12 -15.50
C SER A 37 7.24 10.65 -16.74
N ARG A 38 7.02 9.33 -16.88
CA ARG A 38 5.94 8.80 -17.70
C ARG A 38 4.74 9.63 -17.27
N PRO A 39 4.05 10.29 -18.22
CA PRO A 39 2.95 11.18 -17.88
C PRO A 39 2.08 10.41 -16.90
N VAL A 40 1.92 10.95 -15.69
CA VAL A 40 1.08 10.34 -14.65
C VAL A 40 -0.24 10.11 -15.33
N GLN A 41 -0.54 8.85 -15.67
CA GLN A 41 -1.76 8.57 -16.40
C GLN A 41 -2.88 8.76 -15.40
N GLN A 42 -3.56 9.89 -15.56
CA GLN A 42 -4.54 10.45 -14.64
C GLN A 42 -5.74 9.49 -14.62
N SER A 43 -5.74 8.55 -13.68
CA SER A 43 -6.77 7.51 -13.60
C SER A 43 -7.51 7.62 -12.28
N ARG A 44 -8.84 7.59 -12.34
CA ARG A 44 -9.67 7.32 -11.15
C ARG A 44 -9.32 5.94 -10.64
N PHE A 45 -8.94 5.86 -9.36
CA PHE A 45 -8.52 4.58 -8.79
C PHE A 45 -9.67 3.59 -8.74
N LEU A 46 -10.80 3.94 -8.13
CA LEU A 46 -12.00 3.09 -8.12
C LEU A 46 -12.96 3.45 -9.28
N PRO A 47 -13.67 2.45 -9.84
CA PRO A 47 -14.61 2.63 -10.94
C PRO A 47 -16.01 3.06 -10.45
N ILE A 48 -16.13 3.44 -9.17
CA ILE A 48 -17.38 3.79 -8.49
C ILE A 48 -17.21 5.12 -7.74
N ALA A 49 -18.26 5.93 -7.66
CA ALA A 49 -18.27 7.12 -6.84
C ALA A 49 -18.32 6.77 -5.35
N ARG A 50 -17.73 7.61 -4.50
CA ARG A 50 -17.72 7.42 -3.04
C ARG A 50 -19.12 7.17 -2.47
N ASP A 51 -20.10 7.93 -2.94
CA ASP A 51 -21.48 7.86 -2.44
C ASP A 51 -22.27 6.64 -2.89
N ASP A 52 -21.73 5.88 -3.84
CA ASP A 52 -22.31 4.63 -4.31
C ASP A 52 -21.72 3.40 -3.61
N ILE A 53 -20.69 3.60 -2.77
CA ILE A 53 -20.12 2.53 -1.94
C ILE A 53 -21.05 2.25 -0.75
N GLN A 54 -21.53 1.02 -0.67
CA GLN A 54 -22.48 0.58 0.36
C GLN A 54 -21.84 -0.35 1.39
N GLU A 55 -20.91 -1.21 0.95
CA GLU A 55 -20.18 -2.12 1.84
C GLU A 55 -18.70 -2.11 1.54
N VAL A 56 -17.90 -2.23 2.60
CA VAL A 56 -16.46 -2.43 2.52
C VAL A 56 -16.06 -3.54 3.46
N LEU A 57 -15.33 -4.53 2.94
CA LEU A 57 -14.85 -5.66 3.70
C LEU A 57 -13.32 -5.66 3.69
N LEU A 58 -12.73 -5.45 4.85
CA LEU A 58 -11.30 -5.44 5.07
C LEU A 58 -10.85 -6.80 5.59
N ARG A 59 -9.86 -7.40 4.95
CA ARG A 59 -9.22 -8.63 5.37
C ARG A 59 -7.74 -8.38 5.61
N ARG A 60 -7.22 -8.87 6.71
CA ARG A 60 -5.80 -8.87 7.05
C ARG A 60 -5.50 -10.13 7.84
N ASP A 61 -4.58 -10.95 7.35
CA ASP A 61 -4.24 -12.24 7.96
C ASP A 61 -5.51 -13.10 8.21
N GLN A 62 -5.84 -13.38 9.47
CA GLN A 62 -7.05 -14.09 9.89
C GLN A 62 -8.18 -13.14 10.35
N ALA A 63 -7.92 -11.83 10.42
CA ALA A 63 -8.87 -10.83 10.86
C ALA A 63 -9.71 -10.31 9.69
N THR A 64 -11.02 -10.18 9.91
CA THR A 64 -11.95 -9.60 8.94
C THR A 64 -12.80 -8.54 9.61
N VAL A 65 -12.93 -7.39 8.97
CA VAL A 65 -13.84 -6.32 9.37
C VAL A 65 -14.76 -5.99 8.20
N SER A 66 -16.06 -6.24 8.38
CA SER A 66 -17.09 -5.93 7.39
C SER A 66 -17.87 -4.71 7.84
N CYS A 67 -17.96 -3.69 6.98
CA CYS A 67 -18.63 -2.43 7.26
C CYS A 67 -19.70 -2.17 6.21
N ARG A 68 -20.85 -1.62 6.63
CA ARG A 68 -21.95 -1.21 5.76
C ARG A 68 -22.40 0.20 6.11
N ARG A 69 -22.73 0.97 5.08
CA ARG A 69 -23.32 2.30 5.22
C ARG A 69 -24.80 2.17 5.57
N ASP A 70 -25.24 2.85 6.63
CA ASP A 70 -26.64 2.94 7.06
C ASP A 70 -27.03 4.43 7.08
N GLY A 71 -27.69 4.86 5.99
CA GLY A 71 -27.93 6.27 5.71
C GLY A 71 -26.62 7.05 5.54
N GLN A 72 -26.32 7.94 6.49
CA GLN A 72 -25.09 8.76 6.49
C GLN A 72 -23.98 8.21 7.38
N ARG A 73 -24.21 7.11 8.11
CA ARG A 73 -23.23 6.58 9.06
C ARG A 73 -22.74 5.21 8.61
N TRP A 74 -21.51 4.89 8.93
CA TRP A 74 -20.96 3.55 8.74
C TRP A 74 -21.15 2.72 10.00
N LYS A 75 -21.49 1.45 9.82
CA LYS A 75 -21.63 0.46 10.90
C LYS A 75 -20.81 -0.77 10.57
N VAL A 76 -20.20 -1.36 11.60
CA VAL A 76 -19.54 -2.65 11.49
C VAL A 76 -20.59 -3.76 11.62
N ILE A 77 -20.56 -4.70 10.68
CA ILE A 77 -21.37 -5.92 10.70
C ILE A 77 -20.56 -7.05 11.32
N GLU A 78 -19.27 -7.15 10.97
CA GLU A 78 -18.37 -8.18 11.46
C GLU A 78 -17.04 -7.55 11.91
N PRO A 79 -16.50 -7.93 13.08
CA PRO A 79 -17.10 -8.84 14.05
C PRO A 79 -18.32 -8.22 14.75
N ALA A 80 -19.30 -9.05 15.10
CA ALA A 80 -20.53 -8.57 15.74
C ALA A 80 -20.23 -7.89 17.08
N GLY A 81 -20.77 -6.70 17.30
CA GLY A 81 -20.56 -5.92 18.52
C GLY A 81 -19.30 -5.04 18.53
N ALA A 82 -18.46 -5.07 17.49
CA ALA A 82 -17.36 -4.14 17.36
C ALA A 82 -17.85 -2.68 17.26
N GLN A 83 -17.22 -1.80 18.03
CA GLN A 83 -17.53 -0.38 18.06
C GLN A 83 -16.43 0.41 17.34
N VAL A 84 -16.54 0.50 16.01
CA VAL A 84 -15.67 1.36 15.21
C VAL A 84 -16.38 2.69 14.94
N PRO A 85 -15.75 3.85 15.22
CA PRO A 85 -16.35 5.15 14.93
C PRO A 85 -16.70 5.31 13.45
N SER A 86 -17.90 5.81 13.18
CA SER A 86 -18.36 6.07 11.80
C SER A 86 -17.44 7.04 11.04
N ASP A 87 -16.87 8.03 11.72
CA ASP A 87 -16.01 9.04 11.10
C ASP A 87 -14.67 8.45 10.66
N LEU A 88 -14.19 7.42 11.39
CA LEU A 88 -12.99 6.66 11.02
C LEU A 88 -13.21 5.86 9.74
N LEU A 89 -14.35 5.16 9.64
CA LEU A 89 -14.75 4.43 8.43
C LEU A 89 -14.98 5.36 7.25
N THR A 90 -15.58 6.53 7.50
CA THR A 90 -15.75 7.58 6.49
C THR A 90 -14.38 8.00 5.96
N SER A 91 -13.47 8.42 6.83
CA SER A 91 -12.10 8.84 6.48
C SER A 91 -11.35 7.76 5.68
N PHE A 92 -11.51 6.49 6.05
CA PHE A 92 -10.94 5.37 5.32
C PHE A 92 -11.47 5.28 3.89
N VAL A 93 -12.78 5.33 3.70
CA VAL A 93 -13.41 5.30 2.37
C VAL A 93 -12.99 6.51 1.53
N GLU A 94 -12.82 7.68 2.13
CA GLU A 94 -12.31 8.88 1.45
C GLU A 94 -10.87 8.67 0.93
N ASN A 95 -10.01 8.05 1.73
CA ASN A 95 -8.63 7.74 1.34
C ASN A 95 -8.55 6.60 0.31
N LEU A 96 -9.53 5.71 0.29
CA LEU A 96 -9.68 4.67 -0.72
C LEU A 96 -10.26 5.22 -2.04
N THR A 97 -11.00 6.34 -1.98
CA THR A 97 -11.58 7.07 -3.12
C THR A 97 -10.98 8.47 -3.26
N PRO A 98 -9.66 8.57 -3.53
CA PRO A 98 -9.03 9.88 -3.70
C PRO A 98 -9.71 10.61 -4.86
N GLU A 99 -10.12 11.85 -4.60
CA GLU A 99 -10.69 12.75 -5.62
C GLU A 99 -9.63 13.23 -6.61
N LYS A 100 -8.37 13.25 -6.16
CA LYS A 100 -7.21 13.60 -6.97
C LYS A 100 -6.70 12.39 -7.74
N GLU A 101 -6.02 12.67 -8.83
CA GLU A 101 -5.43 11.68 -9.71
C GLU A 101 -4.44 10.79 -8.96
N VAL A 102 -4.52 9.49 -9.22
CA VAL A 102 -3.65 8.51 -8.59
C VAL A 102 -2.50 8.15 -9.52
N ARG A 103 -1.29 8.09 -8.96
CA ARG A 103 -0.09 7.74 -9.71
C ARG A 103 -0.07 6.24 -10.01
N VAL A 104 -0.10 5.89 -11.30
CA VAL A 104 0.26 4.55 -11.79
C VAL A 104 1.79 4.44 -11.80
N ILE A 105 2.34 3.43 -11.13
CA ILE A 105 3.80 3.21 -11.11
C ILE A 105 4.22 2.07 -12.04
N ASN A 106 3.31 1.12 -12.30
CA ASN A 106 3.53 0.04 -13.24
C ASN A 106 2.21 -0.40 -13.85
N GLU A 107 2.08 -0.31 -15.17
CA GLU A 107 0.84 -0.67 -15.87
C GLU A 107 0.63 -2.19 -15.97
N ALA A 108 1.73 -2.94 -16.05
CA ALA A 108 1.73 -4.39 -16.24
C ALA A 108 2.94 -5.00 -15.50
N PRO A 109 2.87 -5.10 -14.16
CA PRO A 109 3.96 -5.64 -13.36
C PRO A 109 4.24 -7.09 -13.74
N GLN A 110 5.49 -7.40 -14.08
CA GLN A 110 5.94 -8.78 -14.28
C GLN A 110 6.20 -9.50 -12.96
N ASP A 111 6.48 -8.74 -11.90
CA ASP A 111 6.76 -9.24 -10.56
C ASP A 111 5.98 -8.40 -9.54
N LEU A 112 4.98 -9.02 -8.91
CA LEU A 112 4.17 -8.40 -7.85
C LEU A 112 4.87 -8.44 -6.48
N ALA A 113 5.86 -9.33 -6.30
CA ALA A 113 6.59 -9.46 -5.03
C ALA A 113 7.45 -8.23 -4.75
N ALA A 114 7.96 -7.57 -5.80
CA ALA A 114 8.68 -6.29 -5.68
C ALA A 114 7.86 -5.15 -5.03
N TYR A 115 6.54 -5.32 -4.93
CA TYR A 115 5.61 -4.36 -4.33
C TYR A 115 4.88 -4.93 -3.10
N GLY A 116 5.20 -6.14 -2.66
CA GLY A 116 4.46 -6.87 -1.62
C GLY A 116 3.02 -7.19 -2.01
N LEU A 117 2.73 -7.32 -3.31
CA LEU A 117 1.37 -7.55 -3.85
C LEU A 117 1.14 -8.99 -4.30
N ASP A 118 2.17 -9.84 -4.26
CA ASP A 118 2.06 -11.30 -4.40
C ASP A 118 1.43 -11.92 -3.14
N HIS A 119 1.83 -11.44 -1.96
CA HIS A 119 1.27 -11.75 -0.65
C HIS A 119 0.81 -10.45 0.03
N PRO A 120 -0.34 -9.90 -0.38
CA PRO A 120 -0.77 -8.58 0.09
C PRO A 120 -1.01 -8.58 1.60
N ARG A 121 -0.52 -7.52 2.28
CA ARG A 121 -0.75 -7.32 3.73
C ARG A 121 -2.24 -7.23 4.08
N SER A 122 -3.06 -6.71 3.16
CA SER A 122 -4.49 -6.57 3.36
C SER A 122 -5.21 -6.57 2.02
N THR A 123 -6.45 -7.05 2.04
CA THR A 123 -7.36 -7.01 0.90
C THR A 123 -8.65 -6.31 1.30
N ILE A 124 -9.11 -5.39 0.46
CA ILE A 124 -10.33 -4.63 0.65
C ILE A 124 -11.29 -4.98 -0.49
N LEU A 125 -12.47 -5.48 -0.16
CA LEU A 125 -13.54 -5.65 -1.13
C LEU A 125 -14.53 -4.50 -1.01
N VAL A 126 -14.87 -3.90 -2.14
CA VAL A 126 -15.80 -2.78 -2.24
C VAL A 126 -17.06 -3.25 -2.95
N LYS A 127 -18.23 -2.99 -2.37
CA LYS A 127 -19.51 -3.28 -3.00
C LYS A 127 -20.39 -2.04 -3.17
N ASP A 128 -21.15 -2.05 -4.25
CA ASP A 128 -22.17 -1.04 -4.54
C ASP A 128 -23.47 -1.26 -3.73
N LYS A 129 -24.43 -0.35 -3.93
CA LYS A 129 -25.76 -0.37 -3.31
C LYS A 129 -26.55 -1.63 -3.65
N GLU A 130 -26.27 -2.25 -4.78
CA GLU A 130 -26.86 -3.49 -5.25
C GLU A 130 -26.15 -4.75 -4.68
N GLY A 131 -25.10 -4.56 -3.88
CA GLY A 131 -24.33 -5.64 -3.26
C GLY A 131 -23.34 -6.33 -4.20
N ARG A 132 -23.07 -5.77 -5.39
CA ARG A 132 -22.12 -6.30 -6.37
C ARG A 132 -20.70 -5.88 -5.99
N VAL A 133 -19.75 -6.79 -6.14
CA VAL A 133 -18.33 -6.46 -5.94
C VAL A 133 -17.85 -5.65 -7.14
N VAL A 134 -17.56 -4.37 -6.90
CA VAL A 134 -17.13 -3.43 -7.96
C VAL A 134 -15.61 -3.31 -8.05
N ALA A 135 -14.91 -3.61 -6.96
CA ALA A 135 -13.45 -3.64 -6.92
C ALA A 135 -12.95 -4.49 -5.76
N THR A 136 -11.82 -5.17 -6.00
CA THR A 136 -10.97 -5.74 -4.95
C THR A 136 -9.66 -4.99 -4.96
N VAL A 137 -9.27 -4.42 -3.83
CA VAL A 137 -8.06 -3.63 -3.66
C VAL A 137 -7.09 -4.38 -2.74
N SER A 138 -5.93 -4.73 -3.27
CA SER A 138 -4.85 -5.36 -2.53
C SER A 138 -3.85 -4.29 -2.10
N LEU A 139 -3.51 -4.27 -0.81
CA LEU A 139 -2.48 -3.42 -0.23
C LEU A 139 -1.20 -4.22 -0.10
N GLY A 140 -0.11 -3.68 -0.64
CA GLY A 140 1.22 -4.25 -0.51
C GLY A 140 2.09 -3.44 0.43
N ASP A 141 3.37 -3.34 0.09
CA ASP A 141 4.37 -2.66 0.90
C ASP A 141 4.27 -1.13 0.82
N GLN A 142 4.87 -0.48 1.80
CA GLN A 142 5.11 0.94 1.74
C GLN A 142 6.23 1.25 0.75
N ASN A 143 6.18 2.44 0.15
CA ASN A 143 7.29 2.93 -0.63
C ASN A 143 8.51 3.21 0.28
N PRO A 144 9.74 3.36 -0.26
CA PRO A 144 10.94 3.55 0.55
C PRO A 144 10.95 4.78 1.45
N THR A 145 10.12 5.79 1.17
CA THR A 145 9.97 6.99 2.01
C THR A 145 8.86 6.85 3.04
N SER A 146 8.19 5.69 3.11
CA SER A 146 7.03 5.38 3.94
C SER A 146 5.84 6.33 3.79
N SER A 147 5.83 7.22 2.80
CA SER A 147 4.78 8.23 2.61
C SER A 147 3.61 7.72 1.75
N LEU A 148 3.82 6.65 1.00
CA LEU A 148 2.85 6.05 0.09
C LEU A 148 2.83 4.53 0.26
N VAL A 149 1.74 3.90 -0.15
CA VAL A 149 1.57 2.44 -0.16
C VAL A 149 1.27 1.95 -1.58
N TYR A 150 1.88 0.84 -1.98
CA TYR A 150 1.55 0.17 -3.23
C TYR A 150 0.21 -0.51 -3.12
N VAL A 151 -0.64 -0.28 -4.11
CA VAL A 151 -1.95 -0.94 -4.20
C VAL A 151 -2.19 -1.45 -5.60
N LYS A 152 -2.91 -2.57 -5.69
CA LYS A 152 -3.46 -3.11 -6.93
C LYS A 152 -4.96 -3.14 -6.82
N ARG A 153 -5.66 -2.80 -7.90
CA ARG A 153 -7.11 -2.92 -7.99
C ARG A 153 -7.49 -3.90 -9.08
N GLU A 154 -8.20 -4.95 -8.72
CA GLU A 154 -8.80 -5.87 -9.69
C GLU A 154 -10.10 -5.28 -10.26
N PRO A 155 -10.37 -5.47 -11.56
CA PRO A 155 -9.68 -6.38 -12.50
C PRO A 155 -8.45 -5.78 -13.21
N ALA A 156 -8.02 -4.56 -12.89
CA ALA A 156 -6.88 -3.94 -13.57
C ALA A 156 -5.53 -4.58 -13.12
N PRO A 157 -4.58 -4.79 -14.04
CA PRO A 157 -3.25 -5.31 -13.68
C PRO A 157 -2.33 -4.24 -13.08
N GLN A 158 -2.72 -2.97 -13.17
CA GLN A 158 -1.88 -1.83 -12.82
C GLN A 158 -1.61 -1.74 -11.31
N VAL A 159 -0.40 -1.31 -10.96
CA VAL A 159 0.02 -0.94 -9.60
C VAL A 159 -0.03 0.57 -9.45
N PHE A 160 -0.70 1.01 -8.39
CA PHE A 160 -0.91 2.40 -8.04
C PHE A 160 -0.19 2.73 -6.72
N LEU A 161 -0.01 4.02 -6.46
CA LEU A 161 0.43 4.54 -5.18
C LEU A 161 -0.68 5.36 -4.52
N LEU A 162 -1.08 4.96 -3.32
CA LEU A 162 -2.01 5.73 -2.48
C LEU A 162 -1.27 6.31 -1.26
N GLY A 163 -1.89 7.31 -0.63
CA GLY A 163 -1.36 7.91 0.59
C GLY A 163 -1.24 6.90 1.72
N GLN A 164 -0.18 7.03 2.54
CA GLN A 164 0.02 6.19 3.73
C GLN A 164 -1.19 6.22 4.69
N SER A 165 -1.96 7.31 4.70
CA SER A 165 -3.20 7.46 5.46
C SER A 165 -4.16 6.30 5.27
N LEU A 166 -4.22 5.71 4.06
CA LEU A 166 -5.06 4.52 3.82
C LEU A 166 -4.67 3.36 4.74
N SER A 167 -3.37 3.03 4.81
CA SER A 167 -2.86 1.98 5.70
C SER A 167 -3.00 2.33 7.18
N TYR A 168 -2.90 3.61 7.52
CA TYR A 168 -3.09 4.09 8.89
C TYR A 168 -4.53 3.91 9.36
N TYR A 169 -5.52 4.33 8.57
CA TYR A 169 -6.92 4.16 8.91
C TYR A 169 -7.35 2.68 8.91
N GLU A 170 -6.83 1.86 7.99
CA GLU A 170 -7.01 0.41 8.02
C GLU A 170 -6.57 -0.17 9.37
N GLN A 171 -5.36 0.19 9.83
CA GLN A 171 -4.85 -0.25 11.12
C GLN A 171 -5.76 0.18 12.29
N LEU A 172 -6.18 1.44 12.33
CA LEU A 172 -7.08 1.96 13.38
C LEU A 172 -8.44 1.26 13.39
N ILE A 173 -8.98 0.91 12.22
CA ILE A 173 -10.26 0.18 12.12
C ILE A 173 -10.13 -1.20 12.76
N PHE A 174 -9.06 -1.93 12.45
CA PHE A 174 -8.83 -3.24 13.07
C PHE A 174 -8.59 -3.11 14.58
N GLU A 175 -7.85 -2.10 15.03
CA GLU A 175 -7.63 -1.86 16.46
C GLU A 175 -8.94 -1.54 17.19
N ALA A 176 -9.77 -0.63 16.65
CA ALA A 176 -11.09 -0.30 17.19
C ALA A 176 -12.07 -1.47 17.15
N ALA A 177 -11.90 -2.41 16.20
CA ALA A 177 -12.67 -3.65 16.14
C ALA A 177 -12.19 -4.72 17.14
N GLY A 178 -11.15 -4.44 17.94
CA GLY A 178 -10.55 -5.41 18.87
C GLY A 178 -9.67 -6.46 18.18
N LEU A 179 -9.25 -6.20 16.95
CA LEU A 179 -8.46 -7.08 16.07
C LEU A 179 -7.06 -6.48 15.78
N GLY A 180 -6.55 -5.68 16.71
CA GLY A 180 -5.18 -5.15 16.66
C GLY A 180 -4.13 -6.27 16.62
N LYS A 181 -2.95 -6.00 16.05
CA LYS A 181 -1.82 -6.91 16.16
C LYS A 181 -1.42 -7.02 17.64
N GLN A 182 -1.32 -8.24 18.17
CA GLN A 182 -0.57 -8.52 19.40
C GLN A 182 0.93 -8.37 19.13
#